data_AF-A0A2R6E9F9-F1
#
_entry.id   AF-A0A2R6E9F9-F1
#
_cell.length_a   1.000
_cell.length_b   1.000
_cell.length_c   1.000
_cell.angle_alpha   90.00
_cell.angle_beta   90.00
_cell.angle_gamma   90.00
#
_symmetry.space_group_name_H-M   'P 1'
#
loop_
_entity.id
_entity.type
_entity.pdbx_description
1 polymer ?
#
loop_
_entity_poly.entity_id
_entity_poly.type
_entity_poly.pdbx_seq_one_letter_code
_entity_poly.pdbx_strand_id
1 'polypeptide(L)'
;MTINPRDYDLNELREMARKRGEEDLPPEDPTEMEWGPLEDDGAPAAPDSLRSGLYRELLPLVGAGDGMEKPYLEGVPDTYAAEFVVFEWLEFLLMHAGYQGATDAIHYYESIEWVSEDVASQLDDYLLGIDDEAASEADLDVDDHMLSLVYVAKLAAMQ
;
A
#
# COMPACT_ATOMS: atom_id res chain seq x y z
N MET A 1 24.36 16.17 8.94
CA MET A 1 24.74 15.04 8.09
C MET A 1 23.51 14.63 7.30
N THR A 2 23.50 14.81 5.97
CA THR A 2 22.46 14.25 5.10
C THR A 2 22.77 12.78 4.91
N ILE A 3 22.11 11.91 5.67
CA ILE A 3 22.29 10.46 5.55
C ILE A 3 21.40 9.99 4.40
N ASN A 4 22.05 9.45 3.37
CA ASN A 4 21.42 8.92 2.18
C ASN A 4 20.83 7.53 2.50
N PRO A 5 19.52 7.29 2.32
CA PRO A 5 18.87 6.03 2.69
C PRO A 5 19.41 4.80 1.95
N ARG A 6 20.13 4.99 0.84
CA ARG A 6 20.74 3.91 0.05
C ARG A 6 22.08 3.41 0.62
N ASP A 7 22.66 4.13 1.57
CA ASP A 7 23.97 3.81 2.15
C ASP A 7 23.87 3.03 3.47
N TYR A 8 22.66 2.72 3.95
CA TYR A 8 22.47 1.91 5.16
C TYR A 8 22.78 0.42 4.88
N ASP A 9 23.93 -0.04 5.37
CA ASP A 9 24.27 -1.47 5.44
C ASP A 9 23.61 -2.12 6.69
N LEU A 10 23.08 -3.33 6.52
CA LEU A 10 22.50 -4.17 7.59
C LEU A 10 23.44 -4.34 8.78
N ASN A 11 24.77 -4.31 8.56
CA ASN A 11 25.74 -4.38 9.64
C ASN A 11 25.81 -3.11 10.50
N GLU A 12 25.70 -1.92 9.90
CA GLU A 12 25.66 -0.64 10.65
C GLU A 12 24.38 -0.53 11.48
N LEU A 13 23.24 -0.96 10.92
CA LEU A 13 21.97 -1.00 11.64
C LEU A 13 22.02 -1.91 12.87
N ARG A 14 22.70 -3.06 12.75
CA ARG A 14 22.90 -4.00 13.86
C ARG A 14 23.80 -3.43 14.96
N GLU A 15 24.80 -2.64 14.58
CA GLU A 15 25.68 -1.95 15.54
C GLU A 15 24.95 -0.84 16.27
N MET A 16 24.14 -0.04 15.56
CA MET A 16 23.28 0.99 16.16
C MET A 16 22.23 0.38 17.11
N ALA A 17 21.63 -0.76 16.76
CA ALA A 17 20.67 -1.45 17.61
C ALA A 17 21.29 -1.98 18.92
N ARG A 18 22.55 -2.46 18.89
CA ARG A 18 23.26 -2.86 20.11
C ARG A 18 23.57 -1.67 21.00
N LYS A 19 24.04 -0.57 20.42
CA LYS A 19 24.41 0.63 21.16
C LYS A 19 23.21 1.26 21.88
N ARG A 20 22.00 1.13 21.30
CA ARG A 20 20.75 1.60 21.92
C ARG A 20 20.26 0.72 23.08
N GLY A 21 20.60 -0.58 23.07
CA GLY A 21 20.20 -1.53 24.12
C GLY A 21 20.98 -1.39 25.43
N GLU A 22 22.10 -0.66 25.45
CA GLU A 22 22.89 -0.42 26.67
C GLU A 22 22.41 0.79 27.49
N GLU A 23 21.62 1.70 26.90
CA GLU A 23 21.10 2.91 27.58
C GLU A 23 19.71 2.73 28.20
N ASP A 24 19.01 1.62 27.92
CA ASP A 24 17.59 1.43 28.26
C ASP A 24 17.36 0.22 29.20
N LEU A 25 18.08 0.21 30.32
CA LEU A 25 17.77 -0.72 31.41
C LEU A 25 16.61 -0.16 32.24
N PRO A 26 15.54 -0.93 32.49
CA PRO A 26 14.44 -0.49 33.34
C PRO A 26 14.90 -0.33 34.81
N PRO A 27 14.34 0.62 35.58
CA PRO A 27 14.64 0.76 37.00
C PRO A 27 14.17 -0.46 37.81
N GLU A 28 14.89 -0.78 38.89
CA GLU A 28 14.73 -2.04 39.65
C GLU A 28 13.51 -2.08 40.59
N ASP A 29 12.70 -1.01 40.68
CA ASP A 29 11.54 -0.96 41.58
C ASP A 29 10.20 -0.86 40.79
N PRO A 30 9.36 -1.91 40.77
CA PRO A 30 8.13 -1.95 39.98
C PRO A 30 6.98 -1.13 40.60
N THR A 31 7.22 -0.37 41.66
CA THR A 31 6.17 0.37 42.38
C THR A 31 6.07 1.87 42.05
N GLU A 32 7.00 2.43 41.27
CA GLU A 32 6.89 3.80 40.71
C GLU A 32 6.10 3.86 39.39
N MET A 33 5.49 2.75 38.96
CA MET A 33 4.63 2.72 37.78
C MET A 33 3.26 3.33 38.11
N GLU A 34 3.24 4.64 38.36
CA GLU A 34 2.02 5.43 38.39
C GLU A 34 1.54 5.60 36.94
N TRP A 35 0.67 4.69 36.52
CA TRP A 35 -0.12 4.84 35.31
C TRP A 35 -1.13 5.98 35.52
N GLY A 36 -0.64 7.22 35.43
CA GLY A 36 -1.50 8.38 35.25
C GLY A 36 -2.35 8.19 33.98
N PRO A 37 -3.61 8.66 33.95
CA PRO A 37 -4.39 8.62 32.72
C PRO A 37 -3.64 9.43 31.67
N LEU A 38 -3.16 8.77 30.61
CA LEU A 38 -2.63 9.49 29.47
C LEU A 38 -3.77 10.32 28.90
N GLU A 39 -3.63 11.63 29.02
CA GLU A 39 -4.49 12.61 28.37
C GLU A 39 -4.46 12.31 26.86
N ASP A 40 -5.64 11.95 26.37
CA ASP A 40 -5.98 11.72 24.98
C ASP A 40 -5.83 13.04 24.21
N ASP A 41 -4.63 13.29 23.69
CA ASP A 41 -4.35 14.37 22.74
C ASP A 41 -4.59 13.85 21.29
N GLY A 42 -5.87 13.70 20.95
CA GLY A 42 -6.44 14.08 19.65
C GLY A 42 -5.80 13.63 18.32
N ALA A 43 -5.69 12.31 18.07
CA ALA A 43 -5.76 11.59 16.77
C ALA A 43 -4.75 11.87 15.59
N PRO A 44 -4.51 10.89 14.69
CA PRO A 44 -5.18 9.58 14.57
C PRO A 44 -4.23 8.36 14.61
N ALA A 45 -4.61 7.35 15.38
CA ALA A 45 -4.13 5.96 15.26
C ALA A 45 -4.78 5.19 14.07
N ALA A 46 -5.45 5.91 13.17
CA ALA A 46 -6.20 5.36 12.03
C ALA A 46 -5.32 4.84 10.87
N PRO A 47 -4.24 5.52 10.42
CA PRO A 47 -3.45 5.04 9.29
C PRO A 47 -2.73 3.72 9.63
N ASP A 48 -2.15 3.59 10.83
CA ASP A 48 -1.50 2.34 11.25
C ASP A 48 -2.48 1.15 11.35
N SER A 49 -3.73 1.41 11.74
CA SER A 49 -4.77 0.38 11.80
C SER A 49 -5.22 -0.06 10.41
N LEU A 50 -5.41 0.89 9.48
CA LEU A 50 -5.73 0.62 8.08
C LEU A 50 -4.61 -0.20 7.42
N ARG A 51 -3.36 0.27 7.53
CA ARG A 51 -2.18 -0.41 7.00
C ARG A 51 -2.06 -1.84 7.53
N SER A 52 -2.24 -2.02 8.84
CA SER A 52 -2.23 -3.35 9.47
C SER A 52 -3.33 -4.26 8.91
N GLY A 53 -4.49 -3.71 8.57
CA GLY A 53 -5.58 -4.42 7.88
C GLY A 53 -5.20 -4.85 6.47
N LEU A 54 -4.68 -3.93 5.66
CA LEU A 54 -4.23 -4.21 4.28
C LEU A 54 -3.11 -5.26 4.25
N TYR A 55 -2.12 -5.15 5.15
CA TYR A 55 -1.07 -6.17 5.27
C TYR A 55 -1.64 -7.55 5.60
N ARG A 56 -2.65 -7.63 6.47
CA ARG A 56 -3.30 -8.90 6.80
C ARG A 56 -4.03 -9.51 5.60
N GLU A 57 -4.59 -8.69 4.73
CA GLU A 57 -5.26 -9.12 3.51
C GLU A 57 -4.26 -9.58 2.44
N LEU A 58 -3.10 -8.92 2.34
CA LEU A 58 -2.01 -9.33 1.45
C LEU A 58 -1.31 -10.62 1.90
N LEU A 59 -1.21 -10.89 3.20
CA LEU A 59 -0.48 -12.04 3.73
C LEU A 59 -0.90 -13.39 3.12
N PRO A 60 -2.21 -13.74 3.00
CA PRO A 60 -2.64 -14.93 2.30
C PRO A 60 -2.31 -14.94 0.80
N LEU A 61 -2.37 -13.77 0.15
CA LEU A 61 -2.15 -13.62 -1.30
C LEU A 61 -0.66 -13.78 -1.66
N VAL A 62 0.24 -13.31 -0.78
CA VAL A 62 1.70 -13.42 -0.92
C VAL A 62 2.24 -14.73 -0.32
N GLY A 63 1.60 -15.26 0.71
CA GLY A 63 2.06 -16.44 1.46
C GLY A 63 1.63 -17.80 0.89
N ALA A 64 0.72 -17.84 -0.08
CA ALA A 64 0.17 -19.08 -0.64
C ALA A 64 0.99 -19.70 -1.79
N GLY A 65 2.02 -19.03 -2.29
CA GLY A 65 2.78 -19.51 -3.44
C GLY A 65 4.27 -19.19 -3.33
N ASP A 66 5.08 -20.14 -3.79
CA ASP A 66 6.36 -19.81 -4.40
C ASP A 66 6.07 -18.76 -5.49
N GLY A 67 6.60 -17.55 -5.35
CA GLY A 67 6.67 -16.48 -6.36
C GLY A 67 5.40 -16.12 -7.12
N MET A 68 4.64 -15.13 -6.65
CA MET A 68 3.95 -14.26 -7.61
C MET A 68 5.04 -13.49 -8.35
N GLU A 69 5.39 -13.96 -9.55
CA GLU A 69 6.35 -13.29 -10.40
C GLU A 69 5.71 -12.05 -10.99
N LYS A 70 6.55 -11.05 -11.27
CA LYS A 70 6.11 -9.84 -11.93
C LYS A 70 5.90 -10.13 -13.43
N PRO A 71 4.84 -9.59 -14.07
CA PRO A 71 3.82 -8.73 -13.48
C PRO A 71 2.79 -9.48 -12.63
N TYR A 72 2.38 -8.89 -11.50
CA TYR A 72 1.47 -9.56 -10.56
C TYR A 72 0.08 -9.85 -11.14
N LEU A 73 -0.42 -8.97 -12.01
CA LEU A 73 -1.66 -9.15 -12.74
C LEU A 73 -1.35 -9.15 -14.24
N GLU A 74 -1.21 -10.36 -14.81
CA GLU A 74 -0.94 -10.53 -16.25
C GLU A 74 -2.13 -10.19 -17.16
N GLY A 75 -3.36 -10.33 -16.67
CA GLY A 75 -4.61 -10.10 -17.40
C GLY A 75 -5.80 -9.97 -16.45
N VAL A 76 -6.81 -9.18 -16.81
CA VAL A 76 -8.06 -9.12 -16.04
C VAL A 76 -8.84 -10.43 -16.24
N PRO A 77 -9.18 -11.18 -15.17
CA PRO A 77 -9.95 -12.42 -15.32
C PRO A 77 -11.31 -12.18 -15.99
N ASP A 78 -11.69 -13.03 -16.95
CA ASP A 78 -12.97 -12.95 -17.67
C ASP A 78 -14.14 -13.48 -16.80
N THR A 79 -14.40 -12.78 -15.70
CA THR A 79 -15.50 -13.09 -14.79
C THR A 79 -16.20 -11.80 -14.36
N TYR A 80 -17.53 -11.85 -14.17
CA TYR A 80 -18.29 -10.72 -13.63
C TYR A 80 -17.80 -10.23 -12.27
N ALA A 81 -17.24 -11.15 -11.46
CA ALA A 81 -16.70 -10.79 -10.15
C ALA A 81 -15.41 -9.96 -10.28
N ALA A 82 -14.50 -10.34 -11.18
CA ALA A 82 -13.29 -9.60 -11.44
C ALA A 82 -13.59 -8.22 -12.05
N GLU A 83 -14.52 -8.16 -13.00
CA GLU A 83 -14.96 -6.90 -13.61
C GLU A 83 -15.53 -5.92 -12.57
N PHE A 84 -16.33 -6.41 -11.61
CA PHE A 84 -16.82 -5.60 -10.51
C PHE A 84 -15.69 -5.04 -9.64
N VAL A 85 -14.68 -5.86 -9.33
CA VAL A 85 -13.51 -5.44 -8.53
C VAL A 85 -12.66 -4.43 -9.28
N VAL A 86 -12.53 -4.56 -10.61
CA VAL A 86 -11.86 -3.55 -11.45
C VAL A 86 -12.58 -2.21 -11.37
N PHE A 87 -13.90 -2.17 -11.51
CA PHE A 87 -14.65 -0.91 -11.42
C PHE A 87 -14.59 -0.29 -10.02
N GLU A 88 -14.66 -1.09 -8.96
CA GLU A 88 -14.46 -0.59 -7.59
C GLU A 88 -13.08 0.04 -7.43
N TRP A 89 -12.03 -0.58 -8.00
CA TRP A 89 -10.68 -0.03 -7.97
C TRP A 89 -10.54 1.26 -8.77
N LEU A 90 -11.10 1.32 -9.98
CA LEU A 90 -11.08 2.53 -10.82
C LEU A 90 -11.87 3.68 -10.19
N GLU A 91 -13.03 3.41 -9.58
CA GLU A 91 -13.80 4.40 -8.83
C GLU A 91 -12.99 4.96 -7.66
N PHE A 92 -12.29 4.09 -6.93
CA PHE A 92 -11.38 4.51 -5.87
C PHE A 92 -10.28 5.45 -6.38
N LEU A 93 -9.59 5.07 -7.47
CA LEU A 93 -8.52 5.90 -8.06
C LEU A 93 -9.06 7.27 -8.51
N LEU A 94 -10.21 7.29 -9.17
CA LEU A 94 -10.87 8.52 -9.62
C LEU A 94 -11.30 9.40 -8.46
N MET A 95 -11.83 8.82 -7.38
CA MET A 95 -12.25 9.57 -6.19
C MET A 95 -11.07 10.22 -5.47
N HIS A 96 -9.91 9.55 -5.44
CA HIS A 96 -8.74 10.01 -4.70
C HIS A 96 -7.81 10.92 -5.51
N ALA A 97 -7.65 10.66 -6.81
CA ALA A 97 -6.67 11.36 -7.66
C ALA A 97 -7.21 11.93 -8.97
N GLY A 98 -8.52 11.74 -9.23
CA GLY A 98 -9.15 12.15 -10.48
C GLY A 98 -8.63 11.41 -11.70
N TYR A 99 -9.10 11.82 -12.88
CA TYR A 99 -8.80 11.12 -14.13
C TYR A 99 -7.30 11.06 -14.42
N GLN A 100 -6.65 12.23 -14.41
CA GLN A 100 -5.22 12.32 -14.73
C GLN A 100 -4.38 11.53 -13.71
N GLY A 101 -4.68 11.66 -12.41
CA GLY A 101 -3.94 10.95 -11.37
C GLY A 101 -4.19 9.43 -11.40
N ALA A 102 -5.40 8.98 -11.75
CA ALA A 102 -5.70 7.56 -11.95
C ALA A 102 -4.90 6.98 -13.12
N THR A 103 -4.89 7.66 -14.27
CA THR A 103 -4.09 7.27 -15.45
C THR A 103 -2.59 7.25 -15.12
N ASP A 104 -2.07 8.28 -14.47
CA ASP A 104 -0.66 8.34 -14.06
C ASP A 104 -0.31 7.20 -13.08
N ALA A 105 -1.22 6.85 -12.17
CA ALA A 105 -1.06 5.74 -11.24
C ALA A 105 -1.03 4.38 -11.97
N ILE A 106 -1.92 4.15 -12.94
CA ILE A 106 -1.96 2.91 -13.74
C ILE A 106 -0.64 2.74 -14.49
N HIS A 107 -0.14 3.78 -15.17
CA HIS A 107 1.15 3.73 -15.84
C HIS A 107 2.32 3.53 -14.87
N TYR A 108 2.24 4.12 -13.67
CA TYR A 108 3.23 3.85 -12.64
C TYR A 108 3.21 2.38 -12.21
N TYR A 109 2.04 1.79 -11.99
CA TYR A 109 1.89 0.38 -11.63
C TYR A 109 2.38 -0.57 -12.72
N GLU A 110 2.16 -0.23 -13.99
CA GLU A 110 2.74 -0.93 -15.14
C GLU A 110 4.28 -0.86 -15.11
N SER A 111 4.85 0.33 -14.87
CA SER A 111 6.30 0.55 -14.88
C SER A 111 7.07 -0.24 -13.81
N ILE A 112 6.40 -0.57 -12.70
CA ILE A 112 6.94 -1.41 -11.62
C ILE A 112 6.42 -2.85 -11.68
N GLU A 113 5.74 -3.22 -12.77
CA GLU A 113 5.21 -4.55 -13.06
C GLU A 113 4.27 -5.08 -11.96
N TRP A 114 3.37 -4.23 -11.47
CA TRP A 114 2.21 -4.71 -10.71
C TRP A 114 1.11 -5.20 -11.65
N VAL A 115 0.97 -4.55 -12.79
CA VAL A 115 0.07 -4.95 -13.87
C VAL A 115 0.87 -5.08 -15.17
N SER A 116 0.39 -5.90 -16.11
CA SER A 116 0.95 -5.96 -17.46
C SER A 116 0.54 -4.74 -18.31
N GLU A 117 1.23 -4.53 -19.43
CA GLU A 117 0.86 -3.52 -20.44
C GLU A 117 -0.58 -3.74 -20.95
N ASP A 118 -0.98 -5.00 -21.17
CA ASP A 118 -2.34 -5.36 -21.61
C ASP A 118 -3.39 -4.94 -20.58
N VAL A 119 -3.12 -5.16 -19.29
CA VAL A 119 -4.02 -4.74 -18.21
C VAL A 119 -4.08 -3.22 -18.11
N ALA A 120 -2.94 -2.53 -18.15
CA ALA A 120 -2.89 -1.08 -18.11
C ALA A 120 -3.72 -0.47 -19.26
N SER A 121 -3.53 -0.96 -20.49
CA SER A 121 -4.30 -0.53 -21.65
C SER A 121 -5.80 -0.77 -21.49
N GLN A 122 -6.21 -1.90 -20.90
CA GLN A 122 -7.62 -2.19 -20.66
C GLN A 122 -8.24 -1.25 -19.62
N LEU A 123 -7.50 -0.90 -18.56
CA LEU A 123 -7.96 0.03 -17.53
C LEU A 123 -8.09 1.46 -18.08
N ASP A 124 -7.15 1.90 -18.93
CA ASP A 124 -7.22 3.19 -19.61
C ASP A 124 -8.47 3.29 -20.52
N ASP A 125 -8.78 2.22 -21.26
CA ASP A 125 -10.00 2.14 -22.07
C ASP A 125 -11.27 2.28 -21.20
N TYR A 126 -11.28 1.68 -20.01
CA TYR A 126 -12.38 1.82 -19.06
C TYR A 126 -12.49 3.25 -18.51
N LEU A 127 -11.36 3.87 -18.14
CA LEU A 127 -11.34 5.26 -17.68
C LEU A 127 -11.86 6.24 -18.74
N LEU A 128 -11.49 6.06 -20.00
CA LEU A 128 -11.97 6.89 -21.11
C LEU A 128 -13.52 6.89 -21.23
N GLY A 129 -14.18 5.82 -20.79
CA GLY A 129 -15.63 5.71 -20.77
C GLY A 129 -16.33 6.42 -19.61
N ILE A 130 -15.60 6.83 -18.56
CA ILE A 130 -16.15 7.30 -17.28
C ILE A 130 -16.16 8.84 -17.14
N ASP A 131 -15.43 9.57 -17.99
CA ASP A 131 -15.18 11.03 -17.92
C ASP A 131 -16.27 11.86 -17.20
N ASP A 132 -15.94 12.30 -15.97
CA ASP A 132 -16.74 13.21 -15.14
C ASP A 132 -15.85 14.39 -14.71
N GLU A 133 -16.27 15.61 -15.06
CA GLU A 133 -15.49 16.88 -14.96
C GLU A 133 -15.20 17.34 -13.52
N ALA A 134 -15.49 16.54 -12.50
CA ALA A 134 -15.55 16.96 -11.10
C ALA A 134 -14.55 16.26 -10.15
N ALA A 135 -13.55 15.55 -10.67
CA ALA A 135 -12.62 14.82 -9.82
C ALA A 135 -11.44 15.69 -9.34
N SER A 136 -11.02 15.47 -8.09
CA SER A 136 -9.90 16.15 -7.44
C SER A 136 -8.57 15.83 -8.15
N GLU A 137 -7.87 16.84 -8.66
CA GLU A 137 -6.48 16.70 -9.14
C GLU A 137 -5.51 16.59 -7.95
N ALA A 138 -5.56 15.47 -7.23
CA ALA A 138 -4.65 15.17 -6.12
C ALA A 138 -3.75 13.99 -6.47
N ASP A 139 -2.55 13.96 -5.91
CA ASP A 139 -1.67 12.80 -6.01
C ASP A 139 -2.11 11.72 -5.00
N LEU A 140 -2.03 10.44 -5.40
CA LEU A 140 -2.26 9.31 -4.49
C LEU A 140 -1.19 9.28 -3.40
N ASP A 141 -1.60 8.99 -2.16
CA ASP A 141 -0.66 8.78 -1.07
C ASP A 141 -0.21 7.31 -0.95
N VAL A 142 0.62 7.03 0.06
CA VAL A 142 1.16 5.67 0.27
C VAL A 142 0.06 4.67 0.62
N ASP A 143 -0.97 5.09 1.34
CA ASP A 143 -2.10 4.22 1.72
C ASP A 143 -2.93 3.86 0.49
N ASP A 144 -3.12 4.83 -0.41
CA ASP A 144 -3.81 4.62 -1.67
C ASP A 144 -3.09 3.61 -2.58
N HIS A 145 -1.76 3.72 -2.67
CA HIS A 145 -0.94 2.76 -3.41
C HIS A 145 -0.98 1.35 -2.79
N MET A 146 -0.98 1.25 -1.45
CA MET A 146 -1.11 -0.05 -0.79
C MET A 146 -2.48 -0.67 -1.02
N LEU A 147 -3.56 0.12 -0.98
CA LEU A 147 -4.90 -0.38 -1.28
C LEU A 147 -4.99 -0.83 -2.75
N SER A 148 -4.39 -0.08 -3.68
CA SER A 148 -4.28 -0.49 -5.09
C SER A 148 -3.57 -1.84 -5.24
N LEU A 149 -2.50 -2.09 -4.47
CA LEU A 149 -1.82 -3.38 -4.46
C LEU A 149 -2.73 -4.52 -3.97
N VAL A 150 -3.61 -4.25 -3.00
CA VAL A 150 -4.62 -5.24 -2.55
C VAL A 150 -5.59 -5.58 -3.68
N TYR A 151 -6.06 -4.58 -4.44
CA TYR A 151 -6.91 -4.81 -5.61
C TYR A 151 -6.22 -5.67 -6.66
N VAL A 152 -4.97 -5.34 -7.01
CA VAL A 152 -4.14 -6.13 -7.94
C VAL A 152 -4.02 -7.58 -7.46
N ALA A 153 -3.66 -7.78 -6.18
CA ALA A 153 -3.51 -9.11 -5.62
C ALA A 153 -4.83 -9.91 -5.58
N LYS A 154 -5.95 -9.25 -5.29
CA LYS A 154 -7.30 -9.87 -5.36
C LYS A 154 -7.63 -10.34 -6.77
N LEU A 155 -7.39 -9.50 -7.77
CA LEU A 155 -7.63 -9.84 -9.17
C LEU A 155 -6.72 -10.98 -9.63
N ALA A 156 -5.45 -10.95 -9.25
CA ALA A 156 -4.49 -12.00 -9.57
C ALA A 156 -4.89 -13.35 -8.95
N ALA A 157 -5.44 -13.35 -7.73
CA ALA A 157 -5.95 -14.57 -7.09
C ALA A 157 -7.25 -15.12 -7.73
N MET A 158 -7.85 -14.39 -8.66
CA MET A 158 -9.01 -14.83 -9.45
C MET A 158 -8.64 -15.38 -10.84
N GLN A 159 -7.36 -15.32 -11.22
CA GLN A 159 -6.82 -15.96 -12.44
C GLN A 159 -6.72 -17.49 -12.27
#